data_AF-A0A5C8T8Z6-F1
#
_entry.id   AF-A0A5C8T8Z6-F1
#
_cell.length_a   1.000
_cell.length_b   1.000
_cell.length_c   1.000
_cell.angle_alpha   90.00
_cell.angle_beta   90.00
_cell.angle_gamma   90.00
#
_symmetry.space_group_name_H-M   'P 1'
#
loop_
_entity.id
_entity.type
_entity.pdbx_description
1 polymer ?
#
loop_
_entity_poly.entity_id
_entity_poly.type
_entity_poly.pdbx_seq_one_letter_code
_entity_poly.pdbx_strand_id
1 'polypeptide(L)'
;MKRPLTTSTAAPPPGQHQASRPAPAEAPPPAPTWRETTPVAAALIAILSAVESSPRAGPATKAYRSAMRRQGEEAAAIGGIAAMEAVLRQVAEVDADHADVRVAIVRAAWAGVSG
;
A
#
# COMPACT_ATOMS: atom_id res chain seq x y z
N MET A 1 -35.82 -65.11 2.81
CA MET A 1 -34.34 -65.20 2.93
C MET A 1 -33.84 -63.82 3.39
N LYS A 2 -33.52 -63.54 4.67
CA LYS A 2 -32.28 -63.78 5.46
C LYS A 2 -30.95 -63.25 4.85
N ARG A 3 -30.63 -61.99 5.22
CA ARG A 3 -29.31 -61.35 5.62
C ARG A 3 -28.14 -61.29 4.58
N PRO A 4 -27.09 -60.44 4.76
CA PRO A 4 -26.86 -59.31 5.71
C PRO A 4 -26.26 -58.02 5.10
N LEU A 5 -26.32 -56.92 5.88
CA LEU A 5 -25.37 -55.80 5.86
C LEU A 5 -24.01 -56.28 6.41
N THR A 6 -22.88 -56.03 5.72
CA THR A 6 -21.55 -55.69 6.28
C THR A 6 -20.45 -55.67 5.20
N THR A 7 -19.84 -54.51 4.98
CA THR A 7 -18.39 -54.39 4.69
C THR A 7 -18.02 -52.93 4.97
N SER A 8 -17.69 -52.61 6.21
CA SER A 8 -16.29 -52.48 6.66
C SER A 8 -15.53 -51.43 5.84
N THR A 9 -15.73 -50.15 6.16
CA THR A 9 -14.73 -49.12 5.83
C THR A 9 -13.83 -49.02 7.05
N ALA A 10 -12.59 -49.48 6.88
CA ALA A 10 -11.58 -49.52 7.91
C ALA A 10 -11.37 -48.13 8.54
N ALA A 11 -11.22 -48.11 9.87
CA ALA A 11 -10.69 -46.96 10.58
C ALA A 11 -9.25 -46.68 10.11
N PRO A 12 -8.82 -45.41 9.96
CA PRO A 12 -7.42 -45.11 9.73
C PRO A 12 -6.59 -45.42 11.00
N PRO A 13 -5.33 -45.88 10.85
CA PRO A 13 -4.48 -46.19 11.99
C PRO A 13 -4.18 -44.92 12.80
N PRO A 14 -4.12 -45.02 14.14
CA PRO A 14 -3.70 -43.90 14.97
C PRO A 14 -2.18 -43.80 14.91
N GLY A 15 -1.72 -42.66 14.41
CA GLY A 15 -0.43 -42.13 14.78
C GLY A 15 0.69 -42.36 13.78
N GLN A 16 1.35 -41.22 13.55
CA GLN A 16 2.80 -41.04 13.54
C GLN A 16 3.40 -40.71 12.18
N HIS A 17 3.82 -39.44 12.11
CA HIS A 17 4.90 -38.90 11.29
C HIS A 17 4.52 -38.49 9.87
N GLN A 18 3.64 -37.49 9.74
CA GLN A 18 3.90 -36.48 8.70
C GLN A 18 4.74 -35.37 9.30
N ALA A 19 6.04 -35.53 9.08
CA ALA A 19 7.06 -34.51 9.20
C ALA A 19 6.52 -33.15 8.74
N SER A 20 6.78 -32.15 9.56
CA SER A 20 6.62 -30.71 9.33
C SER A 20 6.30 -30.33 7.88
N ARG A 21 5.01 -30.20 7.58
CA ARG A 21 4.55 -29.38 6.46
C ARG A 21 5.17 -27.99 6.71
N PRO A 22 6.01 -27.44 5.83
CA PRO A 22 6.39 -26.04 5.98
C PRO A 22 5.08 -25.25 5.99
N ALA A 23 4.88 -24.42 7.03
CA ALA A 23 3.76 -23.51 7.07
C ALA A 23 3.69 -22.80 5.70
N PRO A 24 2.49 -22.57 5.12
CA PRO A 24 2.40 -21.72 3.95
C PRO A 24 3.16 -20.45 4.28
N ALA A 25 4.23 -20.15 3.55
CA ALA A 25 4.89 -18.87 3.66
C ALA A 25 3.76 -17.83 3.53
N GLU A 26 3.59 -17.02 4.56
CA GLU A 26 2.56 -16.00 4.63
C GLU A 26 2.62 -15.24 3.30
N ALA A 27 1.60 -15.39 2.47
CA ALA A 27 1.59 -14.74 1.16
C ALA A 27 1.82 -13.25 1.43
N PRO A 28 2.70 -12.57 0.66
CA PRO A 28 2.91 -11.15 0.85
C PRO A 28 1.56 -10.45 0.84
N PRO A 29 1.35 -9.45 1.72
CA PRO A 29 0.08 -8.76 1.79
C PRO A 29 -0.32 -8.28 0.39
N PRO A 30 -1.62 -8.35 0.04
CA PRO A 30 -2.08 -7.97 -1.28
C PRO A 30 -1.65 -6.54 -1.59
N ALA A 31 -1.23 -6.31 -2.83
CA ALA A 31 -0.85 -4.97 -3.26
C ALA A 31 -2.02 -3.99 -3.02
N PRO A 32 -1.74 -2.77 -2.55
CA PRO A 32 -2.77 -1.78 -2.30
C PRO A 32 -3.52 -1.46 -3.59
N THR A 33 -4.83 -1.38 -3.49
CA THR A 33 -5.71 -1.04 -4.61
C THR A 33 -5.62 0.46 -4.92
N TRP A 34 -5.92 0.82 -6.17
CA TRP A 34 -5.94 2.22 -6.58
C TRP A 34 -6.89 3.07 -5.72
N ARG A 35 -8.03 2.49 -5.30
CA ARG A 35 -9.04 3.16 -4.47
C ARG A 35 -8.53 3.49 -3.08
N GLU A 36 -7.70 2.64 -2.49
CA GLU A 36 -7.12 2.86 -1.16
C GLU A 36 -6.12 4.02 -1.17
N THR A 37 -5.42 4.22 -2.29
CA THR A 37 -4.40 5.27 -2.44
C THR A 37 -4.96 6.59 -3.00
N THR A 38 -6.17 6.57 -3.57
CA THR A 38 -6.83 7.75 -4.17
C THR A 38 -6.99 8.93 -3.20
N PRO A 39 -7.43 8.74 -1.94
CA PRO A 39 -7.58 9.86 -1.00
C PRO A 39 -6.25 10.56 -0.72
N VAL A 40 -5.17 9.79 -0.57
CA VAL A 40 -3.82 10.32 -0.33
C VAL A 40 -3.32 11.09 -1.55
N ALA A 41 -3.53 10.56 -2.76
CA ALA A 41 -3.18 11.24 -4.00
C ALA A 41 -3.94 12.57 -4.16
N ALA A 42 -5.25 12.57 -3.91
CA ALA A 42 -6.09 13.78 -3.97
C ALA A 42 -5.63 14.85 -2.98
N ALA A 43 -5.29 14.47 -1.74
CA ALA A 43 -4.77 15.39 -0.74
C ALA A 43 -3.43 16.00 -1.14
N LEU A 44 -2.52 15.20 -1.71
CA LEU A 44 -1.24 15.70 -2.24
C LEU A 44 -1.44 16.69 -3.38
N ILE A 45 -2.34 16.38 -4.33
CA ILE A 45 -2.65 17.27 -5.44
C ILE A 45 -3.15 18.63 -4.91
N ALA A 46 -4.04 18.63 -3.92
CA ALA A 46 -4.51 19.87 -3.29
C ALA A 46 -3.36 20.67 -2.63
N ILE A 47 -2.43 20.00 -1.95
CA ILE A 47 -1.25 20.65 -1.37
C ILE A 47 -0.34 21.22 -2.46
N LEU A 48 -0.10 20.48 -3.53
CA LEU A 48 0.74 20.91 -4.66
C LEU A 48 0.16 22.13 -5.36
N SER A 49 -1.15 22.14 -5.63
CA SER A 49 -1.84 23.29 -6.19
C SER A 49 -1.71 24.53 -5.28
N ALA A 50 -1.79 24.35 -3.96
CA ALA A 50 -1.61 25.46 -3.01
C ALA A 50 -0.17 25.98 -2.97
N VAL A 51 0.83 25.10 -3.14
CA VAL A 51 2.25 25.47 -3.25
C VAL A 51 2.49 26.27 -4.54
N GLU A 52 1.87 25.88 -5.64
CA GLU A 52 2.00 26.55 -6.94
C GLU A 52 1.37 27.94 -6.95
N SER A 53 0.28 28.13 -6.22
CA SER A 53 -0.41 29.43 -6.12
C SER A 53 0.19 30.37 -5.06
N SER A 54 1.09 29.89 -4.19
CA SER A 54 1.61 30.66 -3.05
C SER A 54 3.02 31.21 -3.30
N PRO A 55 3.42 32.30 -2.61
CA PRO A 55 4.80 32.77 -2.62
C PRO A 55 5.76 31.63 -2.22
N ARG A 56 6.76 31.37 -3.08
CA ARG A 56 7.68 30.21 -2.95
C ARG A 56 8.56 30.24 -1.69
N ALA A 57 8.63 31.36 -0.98
CA ALA A 57 9.44 31.54 0.22
C ALA A 57 8.59 31.98 1.41
N GLY A 58 8.67 31.24 2.51
CA GLY A 58 8.08 31.65 3.78
C GLY A 58 7.78 30.49 4.74
N PRO A 59 7.22 30.78 5.93
CA PRO A 59 6.83 29.78 6.92
C PRO A 59 5.89 28.69 6.37
N ALA A 60 5.07 29.03 5.37
CA ALA A 60 4.12 28.13 4.73
C ALA A 60 4.78 26.94 4.03
N THR A 61 5.98 27.11 3.45
CA THR A 61 6.71 26.03 2.76
C THR A 61 7.01 24.85 3.69
N LYS A 62 7.34 25.14 4.97
CA LYS A 62 7.59 24.10 5.98
C LYS A 62 6.30 23.36 6.32
N ALA A 63 5.17 24.07 6.40
CA ALA A 63 3.87 23.48 6.66
C ALA A 63 3.44 22.56 5.50
N TYR A 64 3.59 22.98 4.25
CA TYR A 64 3.31 22.15 3.08
C TYR A 64 4.18 20.90 3.03
N ARG A 65 5.49 21.03 3.28
CA ARG A 65 6.40 19.87 3.36
C ARG A 65 5.96 18.89 4.45
N SER A 66 5.59 19.40 5.62
CA SER A 66 5.09 18.57 6.73
C SER A 66 3.80 17.84 6.34
N ALA A 67 2.86 18.53 5.69
CA ALA A 67 1.62 17.93 5.22
C ALA A 67 1.87 16.83 4.18
N MET A 68 2.73 17.09 3.18
CA MET A 68 3.14 16.08 2.20
C MET A 68 3.79 14.87 2.87
N ARG A 69 4.65 15.08 3.87
CA ARG A 69 5.28 13.99 4.63
C ARG A 69 4.25 13.10 5.31
N ARG A 70 3.27 13.68 6.00
CA ARG A 70 2.18 12.92 6.66
C ARG A 70 1.40 12.06 5.67
N GLN A 71 1.15 12.58 4.47
CA GLN A 71 0.50 11.81 3.41
C GLN A 71 1.38 10.64 2.92
N GLY A 72 2.71 10.79 2.95
CA GLY A 72 3.64 9.68 2.69
C GLY A 72 3.60 8.61 3.78
N GLU A 73 3.53 9.02 5.05
CA GLU A 73 3.39 8.12 6.19
C GLU A 73 2.05 7.35 6.14
N GLU A 74 0.97 8.01 5.71
CA GLU A 74 -0.34 7.39 5.47
C GLU A 74 -0.29 6.39 4.31
N ALA A 75 0.33 6.74 3.18
CA ALA A 75 0.56 5.79 2.09
C ALA A 75 1.38 4.58 2.54
N ALA A 76 2.47 4.80 3.27
CA ALA A 76 3.29 3.74 3.83
C ALA A 76 2.48 2.81 4.75
N ALA A 77 1.58 3.36 5.57
CA ALA A 77 0.70 2.56 6.43
C ALA A 77 -0.33 1.71 5.65
N ILE A 78 -0.75 2.15 4.46
CA ILE A 78 -1.70 1.43 3.61
C ILE A 78 -1.05 0.19 2.97
N GLY A 79 0.14 0.34 2.40
CA GLY A 79 0.76 -0.72 1.61
C GLY A 79 2.24 -0.50 1.35
N GLY A 80 2.90 0.23 2.23
CA GLY A 80 4.33 0.47 2.18
C GLY A 80 4.78 1.20 0.92
N ILE A 81 5.97 0.83 0.45
CA ILE A 81 6.57 1.38 -0.79
C ILE A 81 5.62 1.25 -1.99
N ALA A 82 4.89 0.14 -2.13
CA ALA A 82 3.99 -0.08 -3.26
C ALA A 82 2.83 0.94 -3.29
N ALA A 83 2.27 1.28 -2.12
CA ALA A 83 1.26 2.33 -2.00
C ALA A 83 1.85 3.70 -2.32
N MET A 84 3.04 4.01 -1.81
CA MET A 84 3.74 5.27 -2.09
C MET A 84 4.00 5.45 -3.60
N GLU A 85 4.45 4.40 -4.30
CA GLU A 85 4.64 4.43 -5.75
C GLU A 85 3.33 4.58 -6.52
N ALA A 86 2.26 3.90 -6.07
CA ALA A 86 0.93 4.05 -6.67
C ALA A 86 0.40 5.49 -6.55
N VAL A 87 0.61 6.14 -5.40
CA VAL A 87 0.26 7.55 -5.19
C VAL A 87 1.07 8.46 -6.13
N LEU A 88 2.39 8.25 -6.27
CA LEU A 88 3.21 9.04 -7.18
C LEU A 88 2.75 8.93 -8.64
N ARG A 89 2.34 7.74 -9.07
CA ARG A 89 1.76 7.54 -10.42
C ARG A 89 0.46 8.33 -10.59
N GLN A 90 -0.45 8.27 -9.61
CA GLN A 90 -1.70 9.04 -9.66
C GLN A 90 -1.44 10.55 -9.70
N VAL A 91 -0.47 11.06 -8.93
CA VAL A 91 -0.09 12.48 -8.96
C VAL A 91 0.45 12.90 -10.34
N ALA A 92 1.25 12.05 -10.99
CA ALA A 92 1.77 12.31 -12.33
C ALA A 92 0.67 12.27 -13.41
N GLU A 93 -0.32 11.39 -13.27
CA GLU A 93 -1.42 11.22 -14.23
C GLU A 93 -2.40 12.42 -14.25
N VAL A 94 -2.51 13.16 -13.15
CA VAL A 94 -3.46 14.29 -13.03
C VAL A 94 -3.03 15.52 -13.84
N ASP A 95 -1.72 15.75 -13.99
CA ASP A 95 -1.18 16.91 -14.69
C ASP A 95 0.17 16.54 -15.31
N ALA A 96 0.11 16.06 -16.56
CA ALA A 96 1.28 15.57 -17.28
C ALA A 96 2.33 16.68 -17.50
N ASP A 97 1.90 17.94 -17.62
CA ASP A 97 2.79 19.08 -17.88
C ASP A 97 3.66 19.41 -16.67
N HIS A 98 3.16 19.16 -15.46
CA HIS A 98 3.88 19.40 -14.20
C HIS A 98 4.30 18.11 -13.47
N ALA A 99 4.06 16.95 -14.07
CA ALA A 99 4.25 15.64 -13.44
C ALA A 99 5.64 15.49 -12.82
N ASP A 100 6.70 15.78 -13.59
CA ASP A 100 8.08 15.64 -13.12
C ASP A 100 8.38 16.55 -11.92
N VAL A 101 7.92 17.80 -11.98
CA VAL A 101 8.12 18.80 -10.91
C VAL A 101 7.37 18.37 -9.65
N ARG A 102 6.10 18.00 -9.78
CA ARG A 102 5.26 17.56 -8.65
C ARG A 102 5.80 16.28 -8.01
N VAL A 103 6.17 15.29 -8.81
CA VAL A 103 6.77 14.04 -8.32
C VAL A 103 8.09 14.31 -7.60
N ALA A 104 8.95 15.20 -8.12
CA ALA A 104 10.19 15.57 -7.46
C ALA A 104 9.96 16.24 -6.10
N ILE A 105 8.98 17.14 -6.01
CA ILE A 105 8.60 17.80 -4.75
C ILE A 105 8.11 16.78 -3.71
N VAL A 106 7.22 15.87 -4.12
CA VAL A 106 6.67 14.83 -3.22
C VAL A 106 7.77 13.89 -2.75
N ARG A 107 8.63 13.40 -3.67
CA ARG A 107 9.77 12.54 -3.33
C ARG A 107 10.70 13.21 -2.31
N ALA A 108 10.99 14.50 -2.50
CA ALA A 108 11.82 15.25 -1.55
C ALA A 108 11.15 15.38 -0.17
N ALA A 109 9.83 15.54 -0.12
CA ALA A 109 9.08 15.59 1.15
C ALA A 109 9.02 14.22 1.86
N TRP A 110 9.04 13.13 1.10
CA TRP A 110 9.00 11.75 1.59
C TRP A 110 10.37 11.16 1.92
N ALA A 111 11.46 11.92 1.74
CA ALA A 111 12.78 11.47 2.12
C ALA A 111 12.80 11.02 3.60
N GLY A 112 13.17 9.77 3.84
CA GLY A 112 13.19 9.16 5.17
C GLY A 112 11.82 8.83 5.77
N VAL A 113 10.76 8.76 4.95
CA VAL A 113 9.55 7.99 5.31
C VAL A 113 9.84 6.53 4.99
N SER A 114 9.75 5.67 5.99
CA SER A 114 9.92 4.23 5.82
C SER A 114 8.59 3.64 5.33
N GLY A 115 8.61 3.06 4.13
CA GLY A 115 7.54 2.23 3.59
C GLY A 115 7.82 0.75 3.76
#